data_AF-A0AA38BY81-F1
#
_entry.id   AF-A0AA38BY81-F1
#
_cell.length_a   1.000
_cell.length_b   1.000
_cell.length_c   1.000
_cell.angle_alpha   90.00
_cell.angle_beta   90.00
_cell.angle_gamma   90.00
#
_symmetry.space_group_name_H-M   'P 1'
#
loop_
_entity.id
_entity.type
_entity.pdbx_description
1 polymer ?
#
loop_
_entity_poly.entity_id
_entity_poly.type
_entity_poly.pdbx_seq_one_letter_code
_entity_poly.pdbx_strand_id
1 'polypeptide(L)'
;MQRSIPLGSTMGSLATTCPPPRKLFQQCKLHYEDTGWPNAGDLNQLGANIFNAAHYNRRLVRRMLADPPLGTLRRPNQYIPVFIFSVFNENQKVGTGAERHWGLLYPNGSRSSRIHSIGPFLLHLHLIRVNCGVADLKANISALLGIIGYACGQGNNTCLAIQSGMPCYQPNFTVRHASYAFNSNWQQFKNTGACCYFNGAVTMVTKDP
;
A
#
# COMPACT_ATOMS: atom_id res chain seq x y z
N MET A 1 22.01 -23.66 42.59
CA MET A 1 22.42 -24.75 41.69
C MET A 1 22.87 -24.14 40.38
N GLN A 2 24.17 -24.20 40.11
CA GLN A 2 24.80 -23.83 38.84
C GLN A 2 24.50 -24.89 37.77
N ARG A 3 24.39 -24.48 36.50
CA ARG A 3 25.21 -25.01 35.39
C ARG A 3 25.11 -24.13 34.13
N SER A 4 26.20 -23.39 33.95
CA SER A 4 27.00 -23.00 32.77
C SER A 4 26.50 -23.20 31.32
N ILE A 5 26.76 -22.12 30.56
CA ILE A 5 26.82 -21.79 29.11
C ILE A 5 27.69 -22.79 28.26
N PRO A 6 27.60 -22.83 26.91
CA PRO A 6 28.48 -21.95 26.12
C PRO A 6 27.87 -21.30 24.86
N LEU A 7 28.54 -20.22 24.48
CA LEU A 7 28.40 -19.36 23.30
C LEU A 7 28.46 -20.12 21.97
N GLY A 8 27.72 -19.61 20.98
CA GLY A 8 28.09 -19.75 19.57
C GLY A 8 26.90 -19.75 18.61
N SER A 9 26.58 -18.60 18.00
CA SER A 9 26.26 -18.48 16.57
C SER A 9 25.97 -17.04 16.15
N THR A 10 26.95 -16.46 15.46
CA THR A 10 26.83 -15.66 14.22
C THR A 10 25.81 -14.52 14.16
N MET A 11 26.37 -13.32 14.05
CA MET A 11 25.81 -12.16 13.35
C MET A 11 24.93 -12.56 12.16
N GLY A 12 23.66 -12.16 12.21
CA GLY A 12 22.76 -12.10 11.07
C GLY A 12 22.12 -10.72 11.05
N SER A 13 22.77 -9.77 10.39
CA SER A 13 22.22 -8.44 10.08
C SER A 13 20.95 -8.59 9.25
N LEU A 14 19.77 -8.50 9.88
CA LEU A 14 18.48 -8.36 9.20
C LEU A 14 17.60 -7.38 9.97
N ALA A 15 18.08 -6.14 10.11
CA ALA A 15 17.25 -5.00 10.51
C ALA A 15 18.00 -3.69 10.25
N THR A 16 18.41 -3.40 9.01
CA THR A 16 18.74 -2.01 8.66
C THR A 16 17.44 -1.30 8.29
N THR A 17 16.74 -0.95 9.36
CA THR A 17 16.00 0.30 9.55
C THR A 17 15.95 1.23 8.33
N CYS A 18 14.73 1.62 7.92
CA CYS A 18 14.55 2.92 7.28
C CYS A 18 15.33 3.97 8.11
N PRO A 19 16.33 4.67 7.54
CA PRO A 19 17.10 5.62 8.34
C PRO A 19 16.26 6.87 8.64
N PRO A 20 16.15 7.34 9.89
CA PRO A 20 15.67 8.69 10.17
C PRO A 20 16.89 9.63 10.17
N PRO A 21 16.84 10.74 9.43
CA PRO A 21 16.71 12.06 10.06
C PRO A 21 15.67 12.93 9.33
N ARG A 22 15.27 14.06 9.92
CA ARG A 22 14.17 14.96 9.50
C ARG A 22 14.08 15.36 8.01
N LYS A 23 15.10 15.12 7.17
CA LYS A 23 15.07 15.31 5.71
C LYS A 23 14.55 14.08 4.92
N LEU A 24 14.37 12.91 5.54
CA LEU A 24 13.99 11.65 4.88
C LEU A 24 12.49 11.33 4.81
N PHE A 25 11.62 12.06 5.51
CA PHE A 25 10.15 11.82 5.46
C PHE A 25 9.53 12.08 4.08
N GLN A 26 10.24 12.76 3.17
CA GLN A 26 9.76 12.92 1.80
C GLN A 26 9.75 11.60 1.01
N GLN A 27 10.57 10.63 1.39
CA GLN A 27 10.74 9.35 0.67
C GLN A 27 9.91 8.20 1.25
N CYS A 28 9.41 8.32 2.49
CA CYS A 28 8.49 7.33 3.05
C CYS A 28 7.18 7.32 2.27
N LYS A 29 6.73 6.13 1.84
CA LYS A 29 5.42 5.96 1.21
C LYS A 29 4.34 6.34 2.20
N LEU A 30 3.42 7.18 1.73
CA LEU A 30 2.28 7.65 2.51
C LEU A 30 1.12 6.72 2.20
N HIS A 31 0.42 6.31 3.24
CA HIS A 31 -0.88 5.68 3.17
C HIS A 31 -1.78 6.31 4.24
N TYR A 32 -3.07 6.31 3.99
CA TYR A 32 -4.07 6.68 4.99
C TYR A 32 -4.64 5.39 5.57
N GLU A 33 -4.36 5.15 6.84
CA GLU A 33 -4.78 3.94 7.56
C GLU A 33 -6.27 3.94 7.84
N ASP A 34 -6.84 5.08 8.20
CA ASP A 34 -8.26 5.18 8.52
C ASP A 34 -8.82 6.51 8.05
N THR A 35 -9.87 6.45 7.23
CA THR A 35 -10.64 7.65 6.88
C THR A 35 -12.07 7.30 6.52
N GLY A 36 -13.01 8.17 6.85
CA GLY A 36 -14.41 7.94 6.60
C GLY A 36 -15.24 9.10 7.10
N TRP A 37 -16.55 8.88 7.22
CA TRP A 37 -17.43 9.87 7.80
C TRP A 37 -18.65 9.19 8.44
N PRO A 38 -19.02 9.56 9.68
CA PRO A 38 -20.09 8.89 10.40
C PRO A 38 -21.47 9.16 9.78
N ASN A 39 -22.28 8.11 9.71
CA ASN A 39 -23.61 8.11 9.08
C ASN A 39 -24.76 8.50 10.03
N ALA A 40 -24.50 8.57 11.33
CA ALA A 40 -25.40 9.04 12.37
C ALA A 40 -24.59 9.52 13.59
N GLY A 41 -25.20 10.30 14.49
CA GLY A 41 -24.56 10.78 15.71
C GLY A 41 -25.56 11.33 16.72
N ASP A 42 -25.05 11.92 17.80
CA ASP A 42 -25.88 12.59 18.81
C ASP A 42 -26.54 13.86 18.24
N LEU A 43 -27.54 14.41 18.95
CA LEU A 43 -28.32 15.58 18.49
C LEU A 43 -27.45 16.82 18.17
N ASN A 44 -26.32 16.98 18.83
CA ASN A 44 -25.36 18.06 18.61
C ASN A 44 -24.33 17.76 17.50
N GLN A 45 -24.35 16.57 16.89
CA GLN A 45 -23.44 16.14 15.84
C GLN A 45 -24.10 16.22 14.45
N LEU A 46 -24.61 17.40 14.08
CA LEU A 46 -25.37 17.62 12.84
C LEU A 46 -24.63 17.17 11.56
N GLY A 47 -23.30 17.20 11.59
CA GLY A 47 -22.45 16.72 10.50
C GLY A 47 -22.44 15.20 10.31
N ALA A 48 -22.76 14.43 11.35
CA ALA A 48 -22.81 12.98 11.34
C ALA A 48 -24.17 12.50 10.84
N ASN A 49 -24.29 12.42 9.52
CA ASN A 49 -25.51 11.99 8.86
C ASN A 49 -25.20 11.21 7.58
N ILE A 50 -26.17 10.41 7.15
CA ILE A 50 -26.04 9.50 6.01
C ILE A 50 -25.75 10.23 4.69
N PHE A 51 -26.16 11.49 4.53
CA PHE A 51 -25.91 12.25 3.30
C PHE A 51 -24.45 12.67 3.20
N ASN A 52 -23.89 13.22 4.29
CA ASN A 52 -22.48 13.59 4.37
C ASN A 52 -21.58 12.36 4.28
N ALA A 53 -21.95 11.27 4.96
CA ALA A 53 -21.22 10.01 4.89
C ALA A 53 -21.14 9.44 3.47
N ALA A 54 -22.28 9.40 2.77
CA ALA A 54 -22.32 8.96 1.39
C ALA A 54 -21.51 9.90 0.46
N HIS A 55 -21.59 11.21 0.68
CA HIS A 55 -20.89 12.20 -0.14
C HIS A 55 -19.37 12.10 0.02
N TYR A 56 -18.89 12.05 1.26
CA TYR A 56 -17.47 11.91 1.60
C TYR A 56 -16.88 10.64 0.98
N ASN A 57 -17.46 9.48 1.30
CA ASN A 57 -16.92 8.19 0.87
C ASN A 57 -16.94 8.05 -0.67
N ARG A 58 -17.99 8.53 -1.35
CA ARG A 58 -18.04 8.52 -2.83
C ARG A 58 -16.97 9.41 -3.46
N ARG A 59 -16.76 10.62 -2.94
CA ARG A 59 -15.74 11.55 -3.45
C ARG A 59 -14.33 11.05 -3.17
N LEU A 60 -14.12 10.46 -2.00
CA LEU A 60 -12.86 9.83 -1.64
C LEU A 60 -12.49 8.73 -2.64
N VAL A 61 -13.39 7.76 -2.86
CA VAL A 61 -13.15 6.65 -3.81
C VAL A 61 -12.87 7.19 -5.22
N ARG A 62 -13.69 8.11 -5.73
CA ARG A 62 -13.47 8.73 -7.05
C ARG A 62 -12.12 9.44 -7.16
N ARG A 63 -11.68 10.11 -6.10
CA ARG A 63 -10.40 10.81 -6.08
C ARG A 63 -9.22 9.83 -6.07
N MET A 64 -9.30 8.77 -5.26
CA MET A 64 -8.21 7.82 -5.07
C MET A 64 -8.04 6.85 -6.25
N LEU A 65 -9.12 6.62 -7.00
CA LEU A 65 -9.14 5.76 -8.18
C LEU A 65 -9.08 6.55 -9.51
N ALA A 66 -8.76 7.83 -9.47
CA ALA A 66 -8.56 8.61 -10.68
C ALA A 66 -7.38 8.04 -11.50
N ASP A 67 -7.53 8.03 -12.83
CA ASP A 67 -6.47 7.65 -13.76
C ASP A 67 -6.23 8.81 -14.76
N PRO A 68 -5.02 9.42 -14.79
CA PRO A 68 -3.88 9.14 -13.92
C PRO A 68 -4.14 9.51 -12.44
N PRO A 69 -3.40 8.92 -11.47
CA PRO A 69 -3.56 9.23 -10.05
C PRO A 69 -3.42 10.73 -9.79
N LEU A 70 -4.27 11.32 -8.94
CA LEU A 70 -4.16 12.76 -8.64
C LEU A 70 -3.05 13.07 -7.63
N GLY A 71 -2.86 12.20 -6.63
CA GLY A 71 -1.95 12.44 -5.51
C GLY A 71 -2.35 13.64 -4.65
N THR A 72 -1.34 14.33 -4.10
CA THR A 72 -1.49 15.54 -3.27
C THR A 72 -0.68 16.69 -3.85
N LEU A 73 -0.92 17.93 -3.42
CA LEU A 73 -0.13 19.09 -3.86
C LEU A 73 1.39 18.87 -3.68
N ARG A 74 1.80 18.20 -2.61
CA ARG A 74 3.22 17.91 -2.31
C ARG A 74 3.73 16.63 -2.98
N ARG A 75 2.84 15.75 -3.44
CA ARG A 75 3.15 14.48 -4.12
C ARG A 75 2.17 14.27 -5.29
N PRO A 76 2.30 15.04 -6.38
CA PRO A 76 1.38 14.96 -7.51
C PRO A 76 1.58 13.63 -8.25
N ASN A 77 0.53 13.15 -8.91
CA ASN A 77 0.58 11.95 -9.77
C ASN A 77 0.99 10.65 -9.08
N GLN A 78 0.93 10.61 -7.74
CA GLN A 78 1.31 9.45 -6.96
C GLN A 78 0.08 8.72 -6.42
N TYR A 79 0.05 7.40 -6.61
CA TYR A 79 -0.93 6.53 -5.95
C TYR A 79 -0.65 6.50 -4.44
N ILE A 80 -1.67 6.81 -3.64
CA ILE A 80 -1.61 6.81 -2.18
C ILE A 80 -2.69 5.82 -1.71
N PRO A 81 -2.31 4.68 -1.11
CA PRO A 81 -3.27 3.74 -0.56
C PRO A 81 -4.12 4.39 0.54
N VAL A 82 -5.42 4.14 0.51
CA VAL A 82 -6.38 4.64 1.50
C VAL A 82 -7.31 3.51 1.92
N PHE A 83 -7.44 3.30 3.22
CA PHE A 83 -8.39 2.37 3.79
C PHE A 83 -9.57 3.14 4.39
N ILE A 84 -10.78 2.72 4.02
CA ILE A 84 -12.00 3.38 4.50
C ILE A 84 -12.35 2.79 5.86
N PHE A 85 -12.38 3.66 6.87
CA PHE A 85 -12.86 3.35 8.20
C PHE A 85 -14.37 3.63 8.29
N SER A 86 -15.23 2.65 8.53
CA SER A 86 -14.97 1.21 8.69
C SER A 86 -16.02 0.38 7.92
N VAL A 87 -15.88 -0.94 7.96
CA VAL A 87 -16.87 -1.83 7.29
C VAL A 87 -18.21 -1.82 8.03
N PHE A 88 -18.21 -1.88 9.36
CA PHE A 88 -19.42 -2.04 10.17
C PHE A 88 -19.58 -0.91 11.20
N ASN A 89 -20.83 -0.54 11.46
CA ASN A 89 -21.15 0.25 12.65
C ASN A 89 -20.83 -0.57 13.91
N GLU A 90 -20.15 0.05 14.88
CA GLU A 90 -19.68 -0.61 16.10
C GLU A 90 -20.45 -0.08 17.31
N ASN A 91 -21.56 -0.72 17.64
CA ASN A 91 -22.49 -0.27 18.69
C ASN A 91 -21.89 -0.27 20.11
N GLN A 92 -20.79 -0.97 20.34
CA GLN A 92 -20.09 -1.03 21.63
C GLN A 92 -18.98 0.01 21.77
N LYS A 93 -18.79 0.89 20.78
CA LYS A 93 -17.83 1.99 20.92
C LYS A 93 -18.26 2.98 21.99
N VAL A 94 -17.33 3.25 22.89
CA VAL A 94 -17.43 4.28 23.93
C VAL A 94 -17.31 5.67 23.31
N GLY A 95 -17.83 6.67 24.01
CA GLY A 95 -17.82 8.06 23.54
C GLY A 95 -19.09 8.46 22.80
N THR A 96 -18.96 9.41 21.88
CA THR A 96 -20.10 10.08 21.24
C THR A 96 -20.93 9.15 20.35
N GLY A 97 -22.17 9.54 20.04
CA GLY A 97 -23.05 8.89 19.07
C GLY A 97 -22.36 8.54 17.77
N ALA A 98 -21.58 9.47 17.22
CA ALA A 98 -20.89 9.30 15.95
C ALA A 98 -19.88 8.13 15.94
N GLU A 99 -19.20 7.85 17.05
CA GLU A 99 -18.20 6.77 17.14
C GLU A 99 -18.79 5.40 16.79
N ARG A 100 -20.09 5.21 17.04
CA ARG A 100 -20.79 3.95 16.76
C ARG A 100 -21.26 3.80 15.31
N HIS A 101 -21.04 4.81 14.47
CA HIS A 101 -21.72 4.95 13.18
C HIS A 101 -20.80 5.26 11.97
N TRP A 102 -19.55 4.79 11.99
CA TRP A 102 -18.59 4.96 10.88
C TRP A 102 -18.71 3.92 9.76
N GLY A 103 -19.52 2.90 9.96
CA GLY A 103 -19.64 1.76 9.07
C GLY A 103 -20.25 2.09 7.71
N LEU A 104 -19.75 1.42 6.67
CA LEU A 104 -20.43 1.32 5.39
C LEU A 104 -21.69 0.42 5.47
N LEU A 105 -21.67 -0.54 6.41
CA LEU A 105 -22.72 -1.52 6.68
C LEU A 105 -23.23 -1.41 8.13
N TYR A 106 -24.49 -1.77 8.32
CA TYR A 106 -25.06 -1.99 9.64
C TYR A 106 -24.59 -3.35 10.21
N PRO A 107 -24.71 -3.58 11.54
CA PRO A 107 -24.27 -4.83 12.17
C PRO A 107 -25.02 -6.07 11.65
N ASN A 108 -26.25 -5.89 11.16
CA ASN A 108 -27.05 -6.94 10.53
C ASN A 108 -26.63 -7.25 9.07
N GLY A 109 -25.52 -6.67 8.59
CA GLY A 109 -25.04 -6.82 7.22
C GLY A 109 -25.81 -6.01 6.18
N SER A 110 -26.89 -5.32 6.57
CA SER A 110 -27.64 -4.47 5.65
C SER A 110 -26.81 -3.26 5.25
N ARG A 111 -26.93 -2.88 3.97
CA ARG A 111 -26.23 -1.72 3.43
C ARG A 111 -26.89 -0.46 3.94
N SER A 112 -26.09 0.53 4.35
CA SER A 112 -26.61 1.89 4.50
C SER A 112 -27.11 2.35 3.14
N SER A 113 -28.42 2.48 2.98
CA SER A 113 -29.15 2.56 1.70
C SER A 113 -28.90 3.84 0.89
N ARG A 114 -27.90 4.65 1.25
CA ARG A 114 -27.34 5.71 0.40
C ARG A 114 -25.87 5.53 0.05
N ILE A 115 -25.18 4.51 0.57
CA ILE A 115 -23.82 4.14 0.18
C ILE A 115 -23.85 3.08 -0.96
N HIS A 116 -24.90 3.12 -1.80
CA HIS A 116 -25.12 2.15 -2.89
C HIS A 116 -24.05 2.12 -3.98
N SER A 117 -23.20 3.14 -4.10
CA SER A 117 -22.25 3.29 -5.21
C SER A 117 -20.79 3.05 -4.81
N ILE A 118 -20.55 2.28 -3.74
CA ILE A 118 -19.20 1.81 -3.38
C ILE A 118 -19.08 0.29 -3.56
N GLY A 119 -20.19 -0.46 -3.65
CA GLY A 119 -20.18 -1.92 -3.84
C GLY A 119 -19.38 -2.42 -5.05
N PRO A 120 -19.57 -1.86 -6.26
CA PRO A 120 -18.74 -2.20 -7.43
C PRO A 120 -17.27 -1.78 -7.25
N PHE A 121 -17.03 -0.70 -6.49
CA PHE A 121 -15.70 -0.16 -6.23
C PHE A 121 -14.91 -0.94 -5.16
N LEU A 122 -15.57 -1.53 -4.17
CA LEU A 122 -14.95 -2.42 -3.17
C LEU A 122 -14.51 -3.74 -3.82
N LEU A 123 -15.29 -4.28 -4.76
CA LEU A 123 -14.88 -5.39 -5.61
C LEU A 123 -13.66 -5.04 -6.47
N HIS A 124 -13.58 -3.79 -6.95
CA HIS A 124 -12.44 -3.29 -7.72
C HIS A 124 -11.18 -3.13 -6.85
N LEU A 125 -11.28 -2.73 -5.57
CA LEU A 125 -10.14 -2.62 -4.66
C LEU A 125 -9.45 -3.98 -4.40
N HIS A 126 -10.20 -5.10 -4.46
CA HIS A 126 -9.62 -6.45 -4.41
C HIS A 126 -8.96 -6.89 -5.73
N LEU A 127 -9.30 -6.22 -6.85
CA LEU A 127 -8.77 -6.52 -8.18
C LEU A 127 -7.59 -5.62 -8.59
N ILE A 128 -7.40 -4.48 -7.91
CA ILE A 128 -6.22 -3.62 -8.11
C ILE A 128 -5.01 -4.33 -7.48
N ARG A 129 -4.36 -5.18 -8.27
CA ARG A 129 -3.03 -5.72 -7.94
C ARG A 129 -2.05 -4.56 -7.93
N VAL A 130 -1.66 -4.15 -6.72
CA VAL A 130 -0.57 -3.19 -6.56
C VAL A 130 0.75 -3.95 -6.69
N ASN A 131 1.58 -3.49 -7.60
CA ASN A 131 2.91 -4.00 -7.90
C ASN A 131 3.97 -2.97 -7.56
N CYS A 132 5.20 -3.44 -7.37
CA CYS A 132 6.37 -2.58 -7.21
C CYS A 132 7.14 -2.51 -8.53
N GLY A 133 7.08 -1.40 -9.25
CA GLY A 133 7.66 -1.30 -10.60
C GLY A 133 8.29 0.05 -10.92
N VAL A 134 9.08 0.09 -11.99
CA VAL A 134 9.68 1.34 -12.48
C VAL A 134 8.58 2.16 -13.17
N ALA A 135 8.27 3.36 -12.64
CA ALA A 135 7.25 4.24 -13.25
C ALA A 135 7.79 5.14 -14.36
N ASP A 136 9.09 5.41 -14.40
CA ASP A 136 9.69 6.28 -15.40
C ASP A 136 10.75 5.52 -16.20
N LEU A 137 10.52 5.42 -17.52
CA LEU A 137 11.44 4.82 -18.48
C LEU A 137 12.76 5.61 -18.60
N LYS A 138 12.85 6.82 -18.04
CA LYS A 138 14.06 7.66 -17.98
C LYS A 138 14.95 7.39 -16.77
N ALA A 139 14.68 6.35 -15.99
CA ALA A 139 15.56 5.96 -14.89
C ALA A 139 16.99 5.74 -15.40
N ASN A 140 17.98 6.28 -14.68
CA ASN A 140 19.40 6.11 -15.03
C ASN A 140 19.76 4.61 -15.00
N ILE A 141 19.97 4.03 -16.18
CA ILE A 141 20.20 2.59 -16.37
C ILE A 141 21.40 2.11 -15.55
N SER A 142 22.47 2.91 -15.45
CA SER A 142 23.67 2.57 -14.68
C SER A 142 23.40 2.48 -13.18
N ALA A 143 22.52 3.35 -12.64
CA ALA A 143 22.09 3.25 -11.25
C ALA A 143 21.16 2.05 -11.04
N LEU A 144 20.37 1.69 -12.05
CA LEU A 144 19.41 0.57 -11.99
C LEU A 144 20.10 -0.79 -11.82
N LEU A 145 21.21 -1.04 -12.55
CA LEU A 145 21.90 -2.32 -12.55
C LEU A 145 22.40 -2.75 -11.15
N GLY A 146 22.96 -1.81 -10.38
CA GLY A 146 23.42 -2.10 -9.01
C GLY A 146 22.27 -2.47 -8.06
N ILE A 147 21.12 -1.83 -8.25
CA ILE A 147 19.91 -2.04 -7.45
C ILE A 147 19.22 -3.36 -7.83
N ILE A 148 19.22 -3.75 -9.11
CA ILE A 148 18.75 -5.07 -9.56
C ILE A 148 19.57 -6.17 -8.88
N GLY A 149 20.89 -6.02 -8.83
CA GLY A 149 21.78 -6.98 -8.14
C GLY A 149 21.38 -7.17 -6.67
N TYR A 150 21.07 -6.08 -5.95
CA TYR A 150 20.55 -6.16 -4.59
C TYR A 150 19.23 -6.93 -4.49
N ALA A 151 18.25 -6.62 -5.36
CA ALA A 151 16.95 -7.27 -5.37
C ALA A 151 17.04 -8.78 -5.66
N CYS A 152 17.91 -9.16 -6.60
CA CYS A 152 18.17 -10.55 -6.94
C CYS A 152 19.01 -11.28 -5.89
N GLY A 153 19.84 -10.56 -5.14
CA GLY A 153 20.75 -11.10 -4.12
C GLY A 153 20.11 -11.42 -2.77
N GLN A 154 18.85 -11.06 -2.52
CA GLN A 154 18.15 -11.35 -1.25
C GLN A 154 17.84 -12.85 -1.01
N GLY A 155 18.24 -13.74 -1.93
CA GLY A 155 17.90 -15.16 -1.90
C GLY A 155 16.51 -15.47 -2.46
N ASN A 156 16.08 -16.72 -2.34
CA ASN A 156 14.73 -17.20 -2.70
C ASN A 156 14.35 -17.12 -4.19
N ASN A 157 15.32 -17.24 -5.10
CA ASN A 157 15.09 -17.31 -6.55
C ASN A 157 14.31 -16.10 -7.13
N THR A 158 14.45 -14.93 -6.49
CA THR A 158 13.72 -13.69 -6.82
C THR A 158 13.76 -13.32 -8.30
N CYS A 159 14.90 -13.51 -8.95
CA CYS A 159 15.13 -13.16 -10.35
C CYS A 159 15.24 -14.36 -11.28
N LEU A 160 14.77 -15.55 -10.88
CA LEU A 160 14.91 -16.76 -11.68
C LEU A 160 14.16 -16.64 -13.01
N ALA A 161 12.94 -16.11 -13.03
CA ALA A 161 12.13 -16.05 -14.24
C ALA A 161 12.68 -15.09 -15.33
N ILE A 162 13.58 -14.18 -14.97
CA ILE A 162 14.22 -13.22 -15.88
C ILE A 162 15.66 -13.65 -16.26
N GLN A 163 16.08 -14.87 -15.93
CA GLN A 163 17.35 -15.41 -16.41
C GLN A 163 17.23 -15.86 -17.87
N SER A 164 18.37 -15.93 -18.57
CA SER A 164 18.41 -16.41 -19.95
C SER A 164 17.71 -17.77 -20.08
N GLY A 165 16.77 -17.88 -21.02
CA GLY A 165 15.99 -19.10 -21.27
C GLY A 165 14.74 -19.26 -20.41
N MET A 166 14.44 -18.32 -19.51
CA MET A 166 13.27 -18.38 -18.62
C MET A 166 12.07 -17.56 -19.16
N PRO A 167 10.83 -17.82 -18.69
CA PRO A 167 9.61 -17.29 -19.31
C PRO A 167 9.50 -15.75 -19.35
N CYS A 168 10.13 -15.04 -18.41
CA CYS A 168 10.10 -13.57 -18.33
C CYS A 168 11.40 -12.92 -18.84
N TYR A 169 12.26 -13.67 -19.53
CA TYR A 169 13.50 -13.12 -20.09
C TYR A 169 13.25 -12.17 -21.27
N GLN A 170 12.26 -12.47 -22.12
CA GLN A 170 11.98 -11.67 -23.31
C GLN A 170 10.79 -10.72 -23.09
N PRO A 171 10.85 -9.50 -23.64
CA PRO A 171 11.99 -8.89 -24.32
C PRO A 171 13.09 -8.45 -23.33
N ASN A 172 14.36 -8.57 -23.74
CA ASN A 172 15.53 -8.30 -22.90
C ASN A 172 15.78 -6.78 -22.75
N PHE A 173 14.91 -6.10 -22.02
CA PHE A 173 15.06 -4.69 -21.66
C PHE A 173 15.36 -4.56 -20.18
N THR A 174 16.41 -3.83 -19.84
CA THR A 174 16.84 -3.60 -18.45
C THR A 174 15.73 -3.06 -17.57
N VAL A 175 14.88 -2.15 -18.08
CA VAL A 175 13.77 -1.57 -17.30
C VAL A 175 12.67 -2.59 -16.99
N ARG A 176 12.42 -3.55 -17.88
CA ARG A 176 11.43 -4.62 -17.66
C ARG A 176 11.95 -5.65 -16.66
N HIS A 177 13.20 -6.09 -16.84
CA HIS A 177 13.85 -6.98 -15.87
C HIS A 177 13.97 -6.33 -14.49
N ALA A 178 14.25 -5.03 -14.44
CA ALA A 178 14.25 -4.27 -13.19
C ALA A 178 12.88 -4.26 -12.53
N SER A 179 11.83 -3.91 -13.29
CA SER A 179 10.46 -3.89 -12.77
C SER A 179 10.02 -5.26 -12.25
N TYR A 180 10.36 -6.35 -12.95
CA TYR A 180 10.13 -7.70 -12.47
C TYR A 180 10.92 -8.02 -11.19
N ALA A 181 12.22 -7.73 -11.17
CA ALA A 181 13.08 -8.02 -10.03
C ALA A 181 12.60 -7.30 -8.76
N PHE A 182 12.21 -6.03 -8.87
CA PHE A 182 11.69 -5.23 -7.76
C PHE A 182 10.31 -5.69 -7.31
N ASN A 183 9.42 -6.06 -8.24
CA ASN A 183 8.11 -6.59 -7.90
C ASN A 183 8.23 -7.93 -7.19
N SER A 184 8.98 -8.87 -7.76
CA SER A 184 9.22 -10.19 -7.19
C SER A 184 9.82 -10.10 -5.78
N ASN A 185 10.85 -9.26 -5.60
CA ASN A 185 11.46 -9.04 -4.29
C ASN A 185 10.44 -8.49 -3.28
N TRP A 186 9.75 -7.41 -3.64
CA TRP A 186 8.77 -6.78 -2.75
C TRP A 186 7.61 -7.73 -2.40
N GLN A 187 7.09 -8.50 -3.36
CA GLN A 187 6.00 -9.45 -3.11
C GLN A 187 6.40 -10.53 -2.10
N GLN A 188 7.66 -10.97 -2.12
CA GLN A 188 8.17 -11.98 -1.18
C GLN A 188 8.36 -11.43 0.24
N PHE A 189 8.88 -10.20 0.37
CA PHE A 189 9.30 -9.65 1.66
C PHE A 189 8.36 -8.58 2.24
N LYS A 190 7.27 -8.20 1.55
CA LYS A 190 6.33 -7.17 2.07
C LYS A 190 5.72 -7.53 3.42
N ASN A 191 5.51 -8.82 3.68
CA ASN A 191 4.95 -9.30 4.94
C ASN A 191 5.96 -9.25 6.11
N THR A 192 7.25 -9.08 5.81
CA THR A 192 8.32 -8.91 6.80
C THR A 192 8.81 -7.46 6.88
N GLY A 193 8.06 -6.52 6.33
CA GLY A 193 8.33 -5.07 6.41
C GLY A 193 9.09 -4.48 5.22
N ALA A 194 9.32 -5.25 4.14
CA ALA A 194 9.96 -4.68 2.96
C ALA A 194 9.05 -3.62 2.30
N CYS A 195 9.62 -2.45 2.08
CA CYS A 195 8.97 -1.38 1.36
C CYS A 195 9.30 -1.46 -0.13
N CYS A 196 8.34 -1.11 -0.99
CA CYS A 196 8.62 -0.91 -2.40
C CYS A 196 9.41 0.41 -2.58
N TYR A 197 10.68 0.40 -2.19
CA TYR A 197 11.57 1.56 -2.27
C TYR A 197 12.97 1.06 -2.60
N PHE A 198 13.43 1.39 -3.80
CA PHE A 198 14.73 1.00 -4.29
C PHE A 198 15.50 2.27 -4.69
N ASN A 199 15.90 3.04 -3.68
CA ASN A 199 16.59 4.32 -3.83
C ASN A 199 15.84 5.33 -4.73
N GLY A 200 14.51 5.34 -4.65
CA GLY A 200 13.65 6.18 -5.49
C GLY A 200 13.47 5.73 -6.95
N ALA A 201 14.08 4.61 -7.37
CA ALA A 201 13.99 4.12 -8.74
C ALA A 201 12.63 3.46 -9.09
N VAL A 202 11.78 3.20 -8.09
CA VAL A 202 10.50 2.52 -8.26
C VAL A 202 9.37 3.21 -7.53
N THR A 203 8.14 2.90 -7.94
CA THR A 203 6.92 3.30 -7.23
C THR A 203 5.91 2.16 -7.20
N MET A 204 4.82 2.36 -6.43
CA MET A 204 3.66 1.47 -6.53
C MET A 204 2.97 1.72 -7.87
N VAL A 205 2.76 0.66 -8.64
CA VAL A 205 2.05 0.70 -9.92
C VAL A 205 0.87 -0.26 -9.87
N THR A 206 -0.18 0.04 -10.63
CA THR A 206 -1.38 -0.81 -10.74
C THR A 206 -1.37 -1.68 -12.00
N LYS A 207 -0.38 -1.47 -12.88
CA LYS A 207 -0.12 -2.31 -14.06
C LYS A 207 0.86 -3.43 -13.70
N ASP A 208 0.76 -4.55 -14.39
CA ASP A 208 1.71 -5.65 -14.25
C ASP A 208 3.06 -5.24 -14.89
N PRO A 209 4.18 -5.31 -14.15
CA PRO A 209 5.51 -4.96 -14.64
C PRO A 209 6.08 -5.89 -15.73
#